data_AF-A0A952QSA4-F1
#
_entry.id   AF-A0A952QSA4-F1
#
_cell.length_a   1.000
_cell.length_b   1.000
_cell.length_c   1.000
_cell.angle_alpha   90.00
_cell.angle_beta   90.00
_cell.angle_gamma   90.00
#
_symmetry.space_group_name_H-M   'P 1'
#
loop_
_entity.id
_entity.type
_entity.pdbx_description
1 polymer ?
#
loop_
_entity_poly.entity_id
_entity_poly.type
_entity_poly.pdbx_seq_one_letter_code
_entity_poly.pdbx_strand_id
1 'polypeptide(L)'
;MPATRPMHLIVSAGRSRAAAVARLLALLACLVACGVGSAAGTAVGFTLGIADEVVIGAWNMLRVETRDLPRSTLALLLDVGTLRDGEVPVELTFELSGGGGVNAFETELFVPPFRSLSWRVTTAERVVASGSLAGRETDGRPLDLVLASRGPASRAAIANAVGGGARVVEVSLSDLPVSPAAFDGVRSLTVEGSAPVDAVVAAAVAGASVVLAGGRDALAGPLAALVPQTGVATLGAGRVAVMDLPVTEAAVAAIGGAGNLGRPGQLLAAVLAQPLVATPRQAPVGAILIGSVAYAVLALIAISLGGAPGLLASVIVAAFSGFGAWRALRPPPPPYVGAVALAQVGGPLAIMHEALESLTLPRAVLDFPAGAAPVRPQAYSGSALAVTVPSPAWRSVTVRLPPRAVGAPLAVLGRSIRNDSSVPLTSVYVTGLGAQPDLAPGQVADLIPGEVGAYPDLYLSLVPALPDGTLVASSGCVGDQRCVVWLATVGTGAAPEAGTAEALATAPRGSGREPGSP
;
A
#
# COMPACT_ATOMS: atom_id res chain seq x y z
N MET A 1 9.97 -114.61 -3.47
CA MET A 1 9.24 -114.02 -2.33
C MET A 1 10.26 -113.40 -1.38
N PRO A 2 10.00 -112.23 -0.77
CA PRO A 2 9.67 -110.91 -1.35
C PRO A 2 10.76 -109.87 -0.95
N ALA A 3 11.16 -108.85 -1.72
CA ALA A 3 10.44 -107.72 -2.35
C ALA A 3 9.85 -106.68 -1.39
N THR A 4 10.53 -105.54 -1.21
CA THR A 4 9.97 -104.22 -0.79
C THR A 4 10.96 -103.10 -1.24
N ARG A 5 10.79 -102.59 -2.47
CA ARG A 5 10.22 -101.28 -2.90
C ARG A 5 11.00 -100.00 -2.49
N PRO A 6 11.48 -99.19 -3.48
CA PRO A 6 11.90 -97.82 -3.24
C PRO A 6 10.69 -96.87 -3.22
N MET A 7 10.67 -95.97 -2.24
CA MET A 7 9.63 -94.95 -2.07
C MET A 7 10.01 -93.72 -2.90
N HIS A 8 9.37 -93.54 -4.05
CA HIS A 8 9.39 -92.28 -4.79
C HIS A 8 8.56 -91.23 -4.05
N LEU A 9 9.21 -90.19 -3.57
CA LEU A 9 8.56 -89.03 -2.96
C LEU A 9 8.37 -87.96 -4.04
N ILE A 10 7.24 -88.02 -4.73
CA ILE A 10 6.72 -86.91 -5.55
C ILE A 10 6.00 -85.97 -4.57
N VAL A 11 6.63 -84.86 -4.22
CA VAL A 11 5.94 -83.75 -3.55
C VAL A 11 5.87 -82.54 -4.49
N SER A 12 4.64 -82.18 -4.75
CA SER A 12 4.13 -81.16 -5.65
C SER A 12 4.75 -79.76 -5.43
N ALA A 13 5.41 -79.24 -6.44
CA ALA A 13 5.68 -77.81 -6.60
C ALA A 13 4.39 -77.10 -7.06
N GLY A 14 3.49 -76.78 -6.14
CA GLY A 14 2.18 -76.20 -6.50
C GLY A 14 1.66 -75.05 -5.62
N ARG A 15 2.31 -74.71 -4.50
CA ARG A 15 1.75 -73.77 -3.52
C ARG A 15 2.44 -72.39 -3.40
N SER A 16 3.52 -72.13 -4.14
CA SER A 16 4.31 -70.89 -3.94
C SER A 16 3.82 -69.67 -4.77
N ARG A 17 3.11 -69.87 -5.89
CA ARG A 17 2.67 -68.75 -6.74
C ARG A 17 1.47 -67.98 -6.18
N ALA A 18 0.50 -68.67 -5.57
CA ALA A 18 -0.68 -68.01 -4.99
C ALA A 18 -0.33 -67.12 -3.78
N ALA A 19 0.60 -67.55 -2.94
CA ALA A 19 1.05 -66.77 -1.78
C ALA A 19 1.91 -65.55 -2.19
N ALA A 20 2.70 -65.68 -3.26
CA ALA A 20 3.48 -64.57 -3.81
C ALA A 20 2.59 -63.50 -4.46
N VAL A 21 1.56 -63.91 -5.21
CA VAL A 21 0.58 -62.99 -5.82
C VAL A 21 -0.26 -62.28 -4.75
N ALA A 22 -0.68 -62.98 -3.70
CA ALA A 22 -1.43 -62.37 -2.60
C ALA A 22 -0.58 -61.34 -1.83
N ARG A 23 0.71 -61.62 -1.60
CA ARG A 23 1.64 -60.66 -1.00
C ARG A 23 1.89 -59.45 -1.90
N LEU A 24 2.03 -59.66 -3.21
CA LEU A 24 2.22 -58.57 -4.17
C LEU A 24 0.98 -57.66 -4.24
N LEU A 25 -0.22 -58.24 -4.26
CA LEU A 25 -1.48 -57.49 -4.22
C LEU A 25 -1.67 -56.74 -2.91
N ALA A 26 -1.29 -57.33 -1.77
CA ALA A 26 -1.32 -56.66 -0.48
C ALA A 26 -0.33 -55.49 -0.42
N LEU A 27 0.88 -55.65 -0.97
CA LEU A 27 1.88 -54.59 -1.07
C LEU A 27 1.44 -53.48 -2.03
N LEU A 28 0.81 -53.84 -3.15
CA LEU A 28 0.26 -52.88 -4.10
C LEU A 28 -0.92 -52.11 -3.49
N ALA A 29 -1.82 -52.78 -2.76
CA ALA A 29 -2.91 -52.14 -2.04
C ALA A 29 -2.40 -51.23 -0.92
N CYS A 30 -1.31 -51.60 -0.25
CA CYS A 30 -0.67 -50.78 0.78
C CYS A 30 0.06 -49.56 0.16
N LEU A 31 0.72 -49.73 -0.99
CA LEU A 31 1.33 -48.64 -1.76
C LEU A 31 0.29 -47.69 -2.34
N VAL A 32 -0.84 -48.20 -2.83
CA VAL A 32 -1.97 -47.38 -3.28
C VAL A 32 -2.56 -46.63 -2.09
N ALA A 33 -2.85 -47.31 -0.97
CA ALA A 33 -3.38 -46.66 0.24
C ALA A 33 -2.44 -45.61 0.85
N CYS A 34 -1.12 -45.85 0.85
CA CYS A 34 -0.12 -44.87 1.30
C CYS A 34 0.08 -43.74 0.26
N GLY A 35 -0.11 -44.02 -1.03
CA GLY A 35 -0.05 -43.03 -2.10
C GLY A 35 -1.23 -42.05 -2.08
N VAL A 36 -2.45 -42.50 -1.75
CA VAL A 36 -3.63 -41.60 -1.67
C VAL A 36 -3.58 -40.69 -0.45
N GLY A 37 -2.98 -41.14 0.67
CA GLY A 37 -2.82 -40.33 1.88
C GLY A 37 -1.84 -39.15 1.72
N SER A 38 -0.96 -39.21 0.71
CA SER A 38 0.11 -38.22 0.50
C SER A 38 -0.23 -37.16 -0.56
N ALA A 39 -1.35 -37.33 -1.29
CA ALA A 39 -1.77 -36.44 -2.38
C ALA A 39 -2.96 -35.53 -2.02
N ALA A 40 -3.47 -35.59 -0.78
CA ALA A 40 -4.44 -34.63 -0.28
C ALA A 40 -3.72 -33.31 0.04
N GLY A 41 -3.57 -32.46 -0.96
CA GLY A 41 -3.09 -31.09 -0.77
C GLY A 41 -3.94 -30.35 0.27
N THR A 42 -3.34 -29.39 0.98
CA THR A 42 -4.06 -28.53 1.94
C THR A 42 -5.28 -27.90 1.28
N ALA A 43 -6.46 -28.09 1.88
CA ALA A 43 -7.72 -27.57 1.34
C ALA A 43 -7.78 -26.04 1.32
N VAL A 44 -6.96 -25.38 2.14
CA VAL A 44 -6.80 -23.93 2.20
C VAL A 44 -5.32 -23.58 2.30
N GLY A 45 -4.84 -22.69 1.44
CA GLY A 45 -3.58 -21.96 1.58
C GLY A 45 -3.87 -20.53 2.04
N PHE A 46 -3.17 -20.05 3.06
CA PHE A 46 -3.27 -18.67 3.54
C PHE A 46 -1.88 -18.07 3.53
N THR A 47 -1.73 -16.91 2.88
CA THR A 47 -0.47 -16.18 2.78
C THR A 47 -0.75 -14.71 3.07
N LEU A 48 0.03 -14.11 3.95
CA LEU A 48 -0.02 -12.68 4.25
C LEU A 48 1.37 -12.09 4.09
N GLY A 49 1.49 -11.03 3.27
CA GLY A 49 2.77 -10.47 2.88
C GLY A 49 3.33 -11.14 1.61
N ILE A 50 4.60 -10.87 1.33
CA ILE A 50 5.31 -11.46 0.18
C ILE A 50 6.16 -12.61 0.70
N ALA A 51 5.92 -13.82 0.20
CA ALA A 51 6.53 -15.05 0.71
C ALA A 51 6.34 -15.23 2.25
N ASP A 52 5.12 -14.98 2.73
CA ASP A 52 4.72 -15.02 4.15
C ASP A 52 5.44 -14.01 5.08
N GLU A 53 6.17 -13.05 4.51
CA GLU A 53 6.83 -11.98 5.26
C GLU A 53 5.96 -10.72 5.31
N VAL A 54 5.49 -10.40 6.50
CA VAL A 54 4.64 -9.23 6.77
C VAL A 54 5.48 -8.01 7.10
N VAL A 55 5.09 -6.85 6.57
CA VAL A 55 5.64 -5.54 6.94
C VAL A 55 4.58 -4.70 7.63
N ILE A 56 4.86 -4.31 8.86
CA ILE A 56 3.90 -3.55 9.67
C ILE A 56 3.96 -2.06 9.35
N GLY A 57 2.79 -1.43 9.42
CA GLY A 57 2.61 -0.04 9.02
C GLY A 57 2.58 0.14 7.50
N ALA A 58 2.38 -0.96 6.75
CA ALA A 58 2.31 -0.99 5.30
C ALA A 58 1.11 -1.82 4.81
N TRP A 59 0.76 -1.64 3.54
CA TRP A 59 -0.15 -2.53 2.83
C TRP A 59 0.61 -3.81 2.42
N ASN A 60 -0.02 -4.96 2.66
CA ASN A 60 0.51 -6.29 2.38
C ASN A 60 -0.48 -7.05 1.52
N MET A 61 0.01 -7.93 0.63
CA MET A 61 -0.86 -8.83 -0.11
C MET A 61 -1.44 -9.90 0.84
N LEU A 62 -2.75 -10.09 0.83
CA LEU A 62 -3.43 -11.20 1.45
C LEU A 62 -3.91 -12.14 0.34
N ARG A 63 -3.43 -13.38 0.35
CA ARG A 63 -3.85 -14.41 -0.59
C ARG A 63 -4.45 -15.58 0.16
N VAL A 64 -5.63 -16.01 -0.25
CA VAL A 64 -6.27 -17.23 0.24
C VAL A 64 -6.62 -18.12 -0.94
N GLU A 65 -6.01 -19.28 -0.98
CA GLU A 65 -6.30 -20.33 -1.94
C GLU A 65 -7.21 -21.35 -1.30
N THR A 66 -8.28 -21.75 -1.99
CA THR A 66 -9.17 -22.81 -1.55
C THR A 66 -9.23 -23.88 -2.62
N ARG A 67 -9.21 -25.15 -2.22
CA ARG A 67 -9.29 -26.29 -3.14
C ARG A 67 -10.51 -27.14 -2.82
N ASP A 68 -11.38 -27.31 -3.81
CA ASP A 68 -12.57 -28.17 -3.73
C ASP A 68 -13.46 -27.86 -2.51
N LEU A 69 -13.57 -26.57 -2.15
CA LEU A 69 -14.37 -26.09 -1.03
C LEU A 69 -15.68 -25.45 -1.51
N PRO A 70 -16.80 -25.62 -0.77
CA PRO A 70 -18.00 -24.82 -1.00
C PRO A 70 -17.72 -23.35 -0.66
N ARG A 71 -18.68 -22.48 -0.97
CA ARG A 71 -18.60 -21.05 -0.60
C ARG A 71 -18.25 -20.93 0.88
N SER A 72 -17.24 -20.12 1.16
CA SER A 72 -16.67 -19.97 2.49
C SER A 72 -16.40 -18.51 2.80
N THR A 73 -16.15 -18.21 4.07
CA THR A 73 -15.89 -16.87 4.55
C THR A 73 -14.55 -16.87 5.27
N LEU A 74 -13.67 -15.94 4.89
CA LEU A 74 -12.46 -15.61 5.61
C LEU A 74 -12.78 -14.52 6.64
N ALA A 75 -12.47 -14.77 7.90
CA ALA A 75 -12.53 -13.76 8.95
C ALA A 75 -11.14 -13.55 9.54
N LEU A 76 -10.69 -12.29 9.59
CA LEU A 76 -9.48 -11.86 10.28
C LEU A 76 -9.87 -10.99 11.48
N LEU A 77 -9.23 -11.25 12.62
CA LEU A 77 -9.39 -10.49 13.85
C LEU A 77 -8.02 -9.99 14.30
N LEU A 78 -7.85 -8.67 14.38
CA LEU A 78 -6.64 -8.03 14.87
C LEU A 78 -6.96 -7.28 16.17
N ASP A 79 -6.12 -7.45 17.20
CA ASP A 79 -6.10 -6.56 18.36
C ASP A 79 -5.00 -5.52 18.13
N VAL A 80 -5.40 -4.29 17.77
CA VAL A 80 -4.48 -3.15 17.55
C VAL A 80 -4.32 -2.29 18.80
N GLY A 81 -4.82 -2.79 19.94
CA GLY A 81 -4.74 -2.13 21.22
C GLY A 81 -3.33 -2.06 21.78
N THR A 82 -3.14 -1.18 22.76
CA THR A 82 -1.90 -1.09 23.53
C THR A 82 -2.12 -1.64 24.94
N LEU A 83 -1.03 -1.94 25.65
CA LEU A 83 -1.11 -2.28 27.08
C LEU A 83 -1.77 -1.17 27.92
N ARG A 84 -1.74 0.08 27.43
CA ARG A 84 -2.30 1.25 28.13
C ARG A 84 -3.77 1.47 27.81
N ASP A 85 -4.15 1.30 26.55
CA ASP A 85 -5.48 1.68 26.05
C ASP A 85 -6.47 0.51 26.05
N GLY A 86 -5.98 -0.71 26.30
CA GLY A 86 -6.78 -1.93 26.29
C GLY A 86 -6.93 -2.50 24.88
N GLU A 87 -7.82 -3.49 24.74
CA GLU A 87 -8.11 -4.14 23.47
C GLU A 87 -8.81 -3.17 22.49
N VAL A 88 -8.34 -3.15 21.25
CA VAL A 88 -8.96 -2.39 20.17
C VAL A 88 -9.20 -3.35 19.00
N PRO A 89 -10.42 -3.91 18.87
CA PRO A 89 -10.69 -4.97 17.91
C PRO A 89 -10.88 -4.42 16.49
N VAL A 90 -10.28 -5.12 15.54
CA VAL A 90 -10.45 -4.92 14.10
C VAL A 90 -10.94 -6.23 13.50
N GLU A 91 -12.08 -6.20 12.81
CA GLU A 91 -12.70 -7.37 12.22
C GLU A 91 -12.84 -7.22 10.71
N LEU A 92 -12.23 -8.13 9.94
CA LEU A 92 -12.28 -8.10 8.49
C LEU A 92 -12.88 -9.41 7.97
N THR A 93 -13.90 -9.29 7.14
CA THR A 93 -14.67 -10.43 6.64
C THR A 93 -14.75 -10.40 5.12
N PHE A 94 -14.29 -11.48 4.48
CA PHE A 94 -14.25 -11.63 3.03
C PHE A 94 -14.97 -12.90 2.60
N GLU A 95 -15.82 -12.77 1.60
CA GLU A 95 -16.48 -13.91 0.96
C GLU A 95 -15.53 -14.56 -0.04
N LEU A 96 -15.30 -15.86 0.13
CA LEU A 96 -14.47 -16.66 -0.76
C LEU A 96 -15.37 -17.44 -1.73
N SER A 97 -15.04 -17.34 -3.01
CA SER A 97 -15.68 -18.15 -4.05
C SER A 97 -15.45 -19.63 -3.77
N GLY A 98 -16.54 -20.41 -3.74
CA GLY A 98 -16.48 -21.86 -3.68
C GLY A 98 -16.58 -22.50 -5.06
N GLY A 99 -16.31 -23.79 -5.14
CA GLY A 99 -16.42 -24.59 -6.37
C GLY A 99 -15.42 -25.75 -6.41
N GLY A 100 -15.47 -26.54 -7.47
CA GLY A 100 -14.43 -27.52 -7.75
C GLY A 100 -13.17 -26.86 -8.30
N GLY A 101 -12.00 -27.44 -8.02
CA GLY A 101 -10.69 -26.92 -8.42
C GLY A 101 -10.10 -25.95 -7.40
N VAL A 102 -9.15 -25.13 -7.86
CA VAL A 102 -8.45 -24.14 -7.02
C VAL A 102 -9.02 -22.75 -7.29
N ASN A 103 -9.49 -22.08 -6.24
CA ASN A 103 -9.90 -20.68 -6.28
C ASN A 103 -8.91 -19.85 -5.46
N ALA A 104 -8.44 -18.73 -6.00
CA ALA A 104 -7.60 -17.79 -5.28
C ALA A 104 -8.38 -16.48 -5.04
N PHE A 105 -8.32 -15.98 -3.80
CA PHE A 105 -8.76 -14.67 -3.42
C PHE A 105 -7.53 -13.84 -3.05
N GLU A 106 -7.38 -12.67 -3.66
CA GLU A 106 -6.26 -11.76 -3.43
C GLU A 106 -6.80 -10.36 -3.12
N THR A 107 -6.26 -9.71 -2.08
CA THR A 107 -6.60 -8.34 -1.70
C THR A 107 -5.45 -7.69 -0.93
N GLU A 108 -5.38 -6.37 -0.92
CA GLU A 108 -4.38 -5.63 -0.15
C GLU A 108 -4.92 -5.27 1.24
N LEU A 109 -4.18 -5.70 2.26
CA LEU A 109 -4.50 -5.48 3.66
C LEU A 109 -3.46 -4.55 4.29
N PHE A 110 -3.90 -3.42 4.85
CA PHE A 110 -3.04 -2.65 5.75
C PHE A 110 -2.86 -3.40 7.07
N VAL A 111 -1.61 -3.63 7.46
CA VAL A 111 -1.29 -4.32 8.72
C VAL A 111 -0.73 -3.30 9.72
N PRO A 112 -1.55 -2.73 10.62
CA PRO A 112 -1.05 -1.86 11.69
C PRO A 112 -0.26 -2.66 12.73
N PRO A 113 0.47 -2.02 13.65
CA PRO A 113 0.98 -2.71 14.83
C PRO A 113 -0.15 -3.40 15.59
N PHE A 114 0.02 -4.68 15.92
CA PHE A 114 -0.99 -5.50 16.58
C PHE A 114 -0.39 -6.35 17.70
N ARG A 115 -1.23 -6.73 18.67
CA ARG A 115 -0.89 -7.68 19.75
C ARG A 115 -1.12 -9.12 19.34
N SER A 116 -2.19 -9.35 18.57
CA SER A 116 -2.50 -10.63 17.96
C SER A 116 -3.27 -10.41 16.67
N LEU A 117 -2.97 -11.23 15.67
CA LEU A 117 -3.78 -11.40 14.48
C LEU A 117 -4.20 -12.86 14.45
N SER A 118 -5.50 -13.12 14.30
CA SER A 118 -6.01 -14.47 14.06
C SER A 118 -6.86 -14.48 12.80
N TRP A 119 -6.85 -15.61 12.10
CA TRP A 119 -7.64 -15.79 10.90
C TRP A 119 -8.31 -17.16 10.93
N ARG A 120 -9.48 -17.24 10.29
CA ARG A 120 -10.20 -18.48 10.09
C ARG A 120 -10.93 -18.46 8.76
N VAL A 121 -10.96 -19.62 8.10
CA VAL A 121 -11.82 -19.86 6.94
C VAL A 121 -12.93 -20.81 7.38
N THR A 122 -14.17 -20.39 7.20
CA THR A 122 -15.36 -21.11 7.65
C THR A 122 -16.30 -21.39 6.49
N THR A 123 -16.80 -22.62 6.41
CA THR A 123 -17.95 -22.97 5.59
C THR A 123 -19.22 -22.87 6.46
N ALA A 124 -20.40 -23.10 5.86
CA ALA A 124 -21.66 -23.13 6.61
C ALA A 124 -21.69 -24.18 7.74
N GLU A 125 -20.88 -25.24 7.66
CA GLU A 125 -20.92 -26.38 8.58
C GLU A 125 -19.76 -26.40 9.57
N ARG A 126 -18.58 -25.87 9.20
CA ARG A 126 -17.36 -26.01 10.01
C ARG A 126 -16.29 -24.98 9.69
N VAL A 127 -15.31 -24.87 10.59
CA VAL A 127 -14.02 -24.23 10.32
C VAL A 127 -13.16 -25.20 9.52
N VAL A 128 -12.64 -24.77 8.37
CA VAL A 128 -11.78 -25.59 7.49
C VAL A 128 -10.30 -25.30 7.65
N ALA A 129 -9.95 -24.09 8.05
CA ALA A 129 -8.58 -23.70 8.37
C ALA A 129 -8.60 -22.50 9.33
N SER A 130 -7.54 -22.37 10.13
CA SER A 130 -7.33 -21.24 11.01
C SER A 130 -5.86 -21.10 11.36
N GLY A 131 -5.44 -19.88 11.70
CA GLY A 131 -4.10 -19.61 12.18
C GLY A 131 -4.04 -18.31 12.96
N SER A 132 -2.85 -18.01 13.47
CA SER A 132 -2.61 -16.78 14.23
C SER A 132 -1.16 -16.34 14.13
N LEU A 133 -0.94 -15.03 14.17
CA LEU A 133 0.35 -14.38 14.27
C LEU A 133 0.42 -13.62 15.59
N ALA A 134 1.51 -13.79 16.32
CA ALA A 134 1.70 -13.14 17.61
C ALA A 134 2.33 -11.76 17.43
N GLY A 135 1.99 -10.81 18.29
CA GLY A 135 2.55 -9.45 18.25
C GLY A 135 4.07 -9.36 18.43
N ARG A 136 4.75 -10.43 18.86
CA ARG A 136 6.23 -10.50 18.91
C ARG A 136 6.88 -10.79 17.55
N GLU A 137 6.10 -11.30 16.60
CA GLU A 137 6.51 -11.57 15.21
C GLU A 137 6.36 -10.30 14.35
N THR A 138 6.15 -9.15 14.99
CA THR A 138 5.95 -7.86 14.33
C THR A 138 7.29 -7.27 13.91
N ASP A 139 7.48 -7.03 12.61
CA ASP A 139 8.64 -6.31 12.08
C ASP A 139 8.21 -5.27 11.03
N GLY A 140 8.52 -4.01 11.30
CA GLY A 140 8.22 -2.86 10.42
C GLY A 140 9.39 -2.48 9.51
N ARG A 141 10.55 -3.17 9.59
CA ARG A 141 11.66 -2.95 8.67
C ARG A 141 11.25 -3.39 7.27
N PRO A 142 11.70 -2.67 6.23
CA PRO A 142 11.30 -2.98 4.86
C PRO A 142 11.93 -4.29 4.40
N LEU A 143 11.30 -4.94 3.41
CA LEU A 143 11.83 -6.14 2.77
C LEU A 143 12.78 -5.79 1.62
N ASP A 144 13.80 -6.62 1.47
CA ASP A 144 14.69 -6.65 0.31
C ASP A 144 14.47 -8.00 -0.39
N LEU A 145 13.74 -7.97 -1.50
CA LEU A 145 13.31 -9.17 -2.22
C LEU A 145 14.37 -9.59 -3.23
N VAL A 146 14.64 -10.89 -3.29
CA VAL A 146 15.57 -11.49 -4.25
C VAL A 146 14.88 -12.62 -4.98
N LEU A 147 14.60 -12.41 -6.25
CA LEU A 147 14.15 -13.44 -7.17
C LEU A 147 15.39 -14.06 -7.82
N ALA A 148 15.87 -15.17 -7.27
CA ALA A 148 17.05 -15.89 -7.75
C ALA A 148 16.68 -17.26 -8.33
N SER A 149 17.38 -17.65 -9.39
CA SER A 149 17.22 -18.95 -10.04
C SER A 149 17.97 -20.07 -9.31
N ARG A 150 19.01 -19.74 -8.52
CA ARG A 150 19.96 -20.68 -7.91
C ARG A 150 19.72 -21.04 -6.44
N GLY A 151 18.57 -20.67 -5.87
CA GLY A 151 18.18 -21.11 -4.53
C GLY A 151 18.96 -20.46 -3.36
N PRO A 152 18.89 -21.05 -2.15
CA PRO A 152 19.18 -20.39 -0.86
C PRO A 152 20.63 -19.97 -0.61
N ALA A 153 21.58 -20.41 -1.44
CA ALA A 153 22.98 -20.00 -1.35
C ALA A 153 23.16 -18.50 -1.65
N SER A 154 22.30 -17.93 -2.50
CA SER A 154 22.31 -16.51 -2.86
C SER A 154 21.92 -15.62 -1.68
N ARG A 155 20.90 -16.03 -0.91
CA ARG A 155 20.40 -15.29 0.27
C ARG A 155 21.46 -15.07 1.33
N ALA A 156 22.20 -16.12 1.70
CA ALA A 156 23.24 -16.04 2.73
C ALA A 156 24.40 -15.11 2.31
N ALA A 157 24.81 -15.17 1.04
CA ALA A 157 25.85 -14.30 0.50
C ALA A 157 25.41 -12.82 0.50
N ILE A 158 24.17 -12.53 0.11
CA ILE A 158 23.62 -11.16 0.11
C ILE A 158 23.48 -10.64 1.54
N ALA A 159 22.92 -11.44 2.45
CA ALA A 159 22.79 -11.05 3.86
C ALA A 159 24.15 -10.73 4.51
N ASN A 160 25.19 -11.51 4.18
CA ASN A 160 26.55 -11.24 4.65
C ASN A 160 27.14 -9.96 4.05
N ALA A 161 26.85 -9.65 2.78
CA ALA A 161 27.37 -8.46 2.10
C ALA A 161 26.70 -7.16 2.60
N VAL A 162 25.41 -7.22 2.94
CA VAL A 162 24.62 -6.04 3.35
C VAL A 162 24.64 -5.83 4.88
N GLY A 163 24.89 -6.89 5.65
CA GLY A 163 24.92 -6.88 7.11
C GLY A 163 23.56 -7.19 7.75
N GLY A 164 23.56 -7.40 9.07
CA GLY A 164 22.41 -7.93 9.83
C GLY A 164 21.17 -7.02 9.96
N GLY A 165 21.20 -5.81 9.39
CA GLY A 165 20.08 -4.87 9.41
C GLY A 165 19.03 -5.10 8.32
N ALA A 166 19.39 -5.76 7.22
CA ALA A 166 18.53 -5.98 6.06
C ALA A 166 17.61 -7.20 6.24
N ARG A 167 16.36 -7.09 5.78
CA ARG A 167 15.41 -8.22 5.74
C ARG A 167 15.38 -8.80 4.33
N VAL A 168 16.39 -9.63 4.05
CA VAL A 168 16.52 -10.28 2.74
C VAL A 168 15.62 -11.50 2.68
N VAL A 169 14.71 -11.50 1.70
CA VAL A 169 13.73 -12.56 1.45
C VAL A 169 13.93 -13.08 0.04
N GLU A 170 14.11 -14.40 -0.09
CA GLU A 170 14.12 -15.05 -1.39
C GLU A 170 12.68 -15.32 -1.80
N VAL A 171 12.32 -14.92 -3.03
CA VAL A 171 10.96 -15.02 -3.54
C VAL A 171 10.94 -15.79 -4.84
N SER A 172 9.81 -16.43 -5.12
CA SER A 172 9.50 -17.04 -6.40
C SER A 172 8.64 -16.11 -7.27
N LEU A 173 8.49 -16.45 -8.55
CA LEU A 173 7.63 -15.69 -9.47
C LEU A 173 6.17 -15.62 -9.00
N SER A 174 5.68 -16.66 -8.33
CA SER A 174 4.30 -16.71 -7.83
C SER A 174 4.06 -15.85 -6.59
N ASP A 175 5.13 -15.43 -5.91
CA ASP A 175 5.04 -14.58 -4.72
C ASP A 175 4.97 -13.09 -5.08
N LEU A 176 5.29 -12.73 -6.33
CA LEU A 176 5.34 -11.34 -6.76
C LEU A 176 3.93 -10.82 -7.10
N PRO A 177 3.40 -9.85 -6.34
CA PRO A 177 2.11 -9.25 -6.64
C PRO A 177 2.22 -8.31 -7.85
N VAL A 178 1.07 -7.96 -8.43
CA VAL A 178 0.96 -6.99 -9.53
C VAL A 178 0.44 -5.62 -9.08
N SER A 179 0.02 -5.50 -7.83
CA SER A 179 -0.51 -4.26 -7.25
C SER A 179 0.58 -3.46 -6.53
N PRO A 180 0.76 -2.15 -6.81
CA PRO A 180 1.73 -1.32 -6.11
C PRO A 180 1.52 -1.27 -4.59
N ALA A 181 0.27 -1.37 -4.12
CA ALA A 181 -0.03 -1.36 -2.69
C ALA A 181 0.63 -2.52 -1.93
N ALA A 182 0.75 -3.69 -2.55
CA ALA A 182 1.41 -4.83 -1.93
C ALA A 182 2.93 -4.65 -1.76
N PHE A 183 3.53 -3.67 -2.43
CA PHE A 183 4.95 -3.33 -2.32
C PHE A 183 5.24 -2.14 -1.39
N ASP A 184 4.25 -1.59 -0.67
CA ASP A 184 4.43 -0.40 0.21
C ASP A 184 5.52 -0.63 1.30
N GLY A 185 5.68 -1.88 1.76
CA GLY A 185 6.70 -2.31 2.71
C GLY A 185 8.04 -2.73 2.09
N VAL A 186 8.21 -2.65 0.77
CA VAL A 186 9.37 -3.20 0.06
C VAL A 186 10.34 -2.08 -0.32
N ARG A 187 11.62 -2.26 0.01
CA ARG A 187 12.69 -1.31 -0.33
C ARG A 187 13.35 -1.64 -1.65
N SER A 188 13.61 -2.92 -1.92
CA SER A 188 14.31 -3.33 -3.14
C SER A 188 13.79 -4.65 -3.68
N LEU A 189 13.92 -4.83 -4.99
CA LEU A 189 13.67 -6.08 -5.69
C LEU A 189 14.84 -6.36 -6.62
N THR A 190 15.52 -7.47 -6.42
CA THR A 190 16.58 -7.94 -7.33
C THR A 190 16.05 -9.12 -8.12
N VAL A 191 16.17 -9.04 -9.44
CA VAL A 191 15.69 -10.08 -10.36
C VAL A 191 16.88 -10.68 -11.09
N GLU A 192 17.13 -11.96 -10.86
CA GLU A 192 18.03 -12.78 -11.68
C GLU A 192 17.20 -13.49 -12.77
N GLY A 193 17.39 -13.12 -14.03
CA GLY A 193 16.62 -13.67 -15.15
C GLY A 193 15.38 -12.84 -15.48
N SER A 194 14.24 -13.49 -15.70
CA SER A 194 12.98 -12.83 -16.10
C SER A 194 11.98 -12.75 -14.95
N ALA A 195 11.27 -11.63 -14.88
CA ALA A 195 10.12 -11.42 -13.99
C ALA A 195 8.94 -10.85 -14.80
N PRO A 196 7.69 -10.99 -14.32
CA PRO A 196 6.54 -10.37 -14.95
C PRO A 196 6.71 -8.85 -14.96
N VAL A 197 6.48 -8.22 -16.11
CA VAL A 197 6.63 -6.77 -16.29
C VAL A 197 5.76 -6.00 -15.30
N ASP A 198 4.52 -6.44 -15.10
CA ASP A 198 3.57 -5.78 -14.21
C ASP A 198 4.06 -5.76 -12.75
N ALA A 199 4.69 -6.84 -12.28
CA ALA A 199 5.25 -6.91 -10.93
C ALA A 199 6.48 -6.00 -10.77
N VAL A 200 7.38 -5.96 -11.77
CA VAL A 200 8.55 -5.06 -11.79
C VAL A 200 8.10 -3.60 -11.78
N VAL A 201 7.12 -3.25 -12.61
CA VAL A 201 6.57 -1.89 -12.66
C VAL A 201 5.84 -1.55 -11.36
N ALA A 202 5.02 -2.45 -10.81
CA ALA A 202 4.33 -2.23 -9.54
C ALA A 202 5.30 -1.99 -8.38
N ALA A 203 6.36 -2.79 -8.28
CA ALA A 203 7.40 -2.62 -7.26
C ALA A 203 8.12 -1.28 -7.41
N ALA A 204 8.55 -0.93 -8.63
CA ALA A 204 9.21 0.34 -8.88
C ALA A 204 8.29 1.53 -8.58
N VAL A 205 7.05 1.51 -9.06
CA VAL A 205 6.06 2.57 -8.82
C VAL A 205 5.82 2.75 -7.33
N ALA A 206 5.68 1.67 -6.56
CA ALA A 206 5.50 1.72 -5.11
C ALA A 206 6.67 2.32 -4.33
N GLY A 207 7.86 2.42 -4.95
CA GLY A 207 9.04 3.04 -4.33
C GLY A 207 10.25 2.12 -4.24
N ALA A 208 10.16 0.86 -4.69
CA ALA A 208 11.30 -0.05 -4.61
C ALA A 208 12.40 0.34 -5.63
N SER A 209 13.65 0.13 -5.23
CA SER A 209 14.77 0.11 -6.18
C SER A 209 14.86 -1.28 -6.80
N VAL A 210 14.40 -1.40 -8.04
CA VAL A 210 14.40 -2.65 -8.79
C VAL A 210 15.67 -2.77 -9.63
N VAL A 211 16.40 -3.87 -9.49
CA VAL A 211 17.61 -4.15 -10.28
C VAL A 211 17.44 -5.48 -11.01
N LEU A 212 17.56 -5.44 -12.33
CA LEU A 212 17.62 -6.62 -13.18
C LEU A 212 19.10 -7.02 -13.36
N ALA A 213 19.46 -8.19 -12.84
CA ALA A 213 20.80 -8.76 -12.94
C ALA A 213 20.93 -9.57 -14.24
N GLY A 214 22.08 -9.43 -14.93
CA GLY A 214 22.35 -10.11 -16.21
C GLY A 214 22.29 -9.20 -17.44
N GLY A 215 22.35 -7.87 -17.24
CA GLY A 215 22.47 -6.92 -18.34
C GLY A 215 21.19 -6.75 -19.18
N ARG A 216 21.32 -6.14 -20.35
CA ARG A 216 20.16 -5.76 -21.19
C ARG A 216 19.38 -6.94 -21.74
N ASP A 217 19.94 -8.14 -21.77
CA ASP A 217 19.23 -9.34 -22.21
C ASP A 217 18.08 -9.69 -21.25
N ALA A 218 18.12 -9.19 -20.00
CA ALA A 218 17.00 -9.27 -19.05
C ALA A 218 15.85 -8.27 -19.35
N LEU A 219 16.09 -7.25 -20.20
CA LEU A 219 15.05 -6.34 -20.69
C LEU A 219 14.31 -6.97 -21.87
N ALA A 220 13.33 -7.83 -21.58
CA ALA A 220 12.44 -8.36 -22.60
C ALA A 220 11.13 -7.56 -22.70
N GLY A 221 10.62 -7.42 -23.92
CA GLY A 221 9.25 -6.96 -24.18
C GLY A 221 8.96 -5.51 -23.77
N PRO A 222 7.77 -5.21 -23.21
CA PRO A 222 7.33 -3.84 -22.89
C PRO A 222 8.25 -3.08 -21.93
N LEU A 223 9.03 -3.79 -21.09
CA LEU A 223 9.94 -3.17 -20.13
C LEU A 223 11.11 -2.45 -20.81
N ALA A 224 11.54 -2.92 -21.98
CA ALA A 224 12.59 -2.27 -22.78
C ALA A 224 12.16 -0.88 -23.30
N ALA A 225 10.86 -0.63 -23.45
CA ALA A 225 10.34 0.69 -23.84
C ALA A 225 10.32 1.67 -22.65
N LEU A 226 10.26 1.17 -21.42
CA LEU A 226 10.23 1.97 -20.20
C LEU A 226 11.63 2.32 -19.69
N VAL A 227 12.63 1.46 -19.96
CA VAL A 227 14.01 1.67 -19.52
C VAL A 227 14.85 2.27 -20.66
N PRO A 228 15.37 3.50 -20.51
CA PRO A 228 16.14 4.16 -21.57
C PRO A 228 17.47 3.45 -21.84
N GLN A 229 18.17 3.89 -22.90
CA GLN A 229 19.47 3.31 -23.27
C GLN A 229 20.54 3.41 -22.17
N THR A 230 20.42 4.36 -21.26
CA THR A 230 21.30 4.51 -20.09
C THR A 230 21.13 3.39 -19.06
N GLY A 231 20.10 2.55 -19.18
CA GLY A 231 19.88 1.39 -18.30
C GLY A 231 19.21 1.72 -16.97
N VAL A 232 18.77 2.96 -16.73
CA VAL A 232 18.07 3.37 -15.51
C VAL A 232 16.86 4.23 -15.85
N ALA A 233 15.69 3.85 -15.34
CA ALA A 233 14.45 4.63 -15.39
C ALA A 233 13.90 4.87 -14.00
N THR A 234 13.33 6.06 -13.77
CA THR A 234 12.50 6.34 -12.61
C THR A 234 11.05 6.03 -12.96
N LEU A 235 10.35 5.31 -12.09
CA LEU A 235 8.95 4.94 -12.28
C LEU A 235 8.22 5.18 -10.95
N GLY A 236 7.27 6.11 -10.91
CA GLY A 236 6.61 6.49 -9.66
C GLY A 236 7.59 6.93 -8.57
N ALA A 237 7.52 6.33 -7.38
CA ALA A 237 8.41 6.66 -6.28
C ALA A 237 9.80 6.00 -6.35
N GLY A 238 9.96 4.97 -7.19
CA GLY A 238 11.17 4.15 -7.25
C GLY A 238 11.86 4.20 -8.61
N ARG A 239 12.62 3.15 -8.90
CA ARG A 239 13.43 3.05 -10.11
C ARG A 239 13.59 1.62 -10.59
N VAL A 240 13.84 1.47 -11.88
CA VAL A 240 14.28 0.23 -12.51
C VAL A 240 15.67 0.47 -13.10
N ALA A 241 16.64 -0.33 -12.69
CA ALA A 241 17.99 -0.31 -13.21
C ALA A 241 18.36 -1.67 -13.78
N VAL A 242 19.17 -1.67 -14.83
CA VAL A 242 19.64 -2.88 -15.50
C VAL A 242 21.14 -2.91 -15.44
N MET A 243 21.67 -3.94 -14.79
CA MET A 243 23.07 -4.02 -14.43
C MET A 243 23.64 -5.35 -14.92
N ASP A 244 24.79 -5.27 -15.57
CA ASP A 244 25.58 -6.43 -15.93
C ASP A 244 26.47 -6.82 -14.74
N LEU A 245 25.83 -7.24 -13.66
CA LEU A 245 26.45 -7.62 -12.39
C LEU A 245 25.91 -8.98 -11.93
N PRO A 246 26.71 -9.76 -11.18
CA PRO A 246 26.21 -10.92 -10.45
C PRO A 246 25.07 -10.53 -9.50
N VAL A 247 24.13 -11.45 -9.26
CA VAL A 247 22.93 -11.20 -8.42
C VAL A 247 23.26 -10.63 -7.04
N THR A 248 24.39 -11.02 -6.44
CA THR A 248 24.83 -10.52 -5.13
C THR A 248 25.20 -9.04 -5.16
N GLU A 249 25.94 -8.60 -6.16
CA GLU A 249 26.35 -7.20 -6.33
C GLU A 249 25.16 -6.34 -6.78
N ALA A 250 24.32 -6.90 -7.67
CA ALA A 250 23.06 -6.29 -8.07
C ALA A 250 22.12 -6.08 -6.86
N ALA A 251 22.07 -7.01 -5.92
CA ALA A 251 21.28 -6.87 -4.69
C ALA A 251 21.82 -5.77 -3.76
N VAL A 252 23.15 -5.69 -3.58
CA VAL A 252 23.77 -4.59 -2.83
C VAL A 252 23.45 -3.23 -3.49
N ALA A 253 23.54 -3.15 -4.82
CA ALA A 253 23.19 -1.95 -5.57
C ALA A 253 21.69 -1.60 -5.47
N ALA A 254 20.82 -2.60 -5.43
CA ALA A 254 19.38 -2.41 -5.25
C ALA A 254 19.08 -1.84 -3.86
N ILE A 255 19.69 -2.40 -2.82
CA ILE A 255 19.49 -2.01 -1.42
C ILE A 255 20.08 -0.63 -1.12
N GLY A 256 21.25 -0.31 -1.70
CA GLY A 256 21.86 1.01 -1.61
C GLY A 256 21.19 2.06 -2.50
N GLY A 257 20.30 1.64 -3.40
CA GLY A 257 19.53 2.52 -4.26
C GLY A 257 18.51 3.33 -3.49
N ALA A 258 18.81 4.60 -3.23
CA ALA A 258 17.83 5.50 -2.64
C ALA A 258 16.62 5.67 -3.57
N GLY A 259 15.41 5.54 -3.00
CA GLY A 259 14.18 6.07 -3.61
C GLY A 259 14.23 7.60 -3.62
N ASN A 260 13.66 8.23 -4.64
CA ASN A 260 14.02 9.59 -5.02
C ASN A 260 13.58 10.70 -4.05
N LEU A 261 12.62 10.46 -3.13
CA LEU A 261 12.06 11.49 -2.22
C LEU A 261 11.73 10.98 -0.81
N GLY A 262 12.16 9.78 -0.42
CA GLY A 262 11.76 9.12 0.83
C GLY A 262 10.47 8.27 0.69
N ARG A 263 9.95 7.74 1.80
CA ARG A 263 8.75 6.87 1.76
C ARG A 263 7.48 7.71 1.61
N PRO A 264 6.68 7.53 0.54
CA PRO A 264 5.48 8.34 0.30
C PRO A 264 4.49 8.35 1.48
N GLY A 265 4.35 7.22 2.19
CA GLY A 265 3.48 7.14 3.37
C GLY A 265 3.89 8.05 4.53
N GLN A 266 5.19 8.34 4.69
CA GLN A 266 5.68 9.28 5.70
C GLN A 266 5.41 10.73 5.28
N LEU A 267 5.57 11.04 3.99
CA LEU A 267 5.26 12.35 3.45
C LEU A 267 3.76 12.67 3.54
N LEU A 268 2.89 11.68 3.34
CA LEU A 268 1.45 11.85 3.55
C LEU A 268 1.14 12.23 5.00
N ALA A 269 1.85 11.66 5.98
CA ALA A 269 1.65 12.01 7.39
C ALA A 269 1.98 13.49 7.67
N ALA A 270 2.94 14.07 6.96
CA ALA A 270 3.24 15.50 7.06
C ALA A 270 2.10 16.36 6.52
N VAL A 271 1.46 15.96 5.41
CA VAL A 271 0.29 16.66 4.85
C VAL A 271 -0.92 16.55 5.79
N LEU A 272 -1.06 15.42 6.49
CA LEU A 272 -2.12 15.17 7.48
C LEU A 272 -1.93 15.88 8.83
N ALA A 273 -0.91 16.74 8.96
CA ALA A 273 -0.74 17.57 10.14
C ALA A 273 -1.87 18.62 10.31
N GLN A 274 -2.52 19.01 9.21
CA GLN A 274 -3.68 19.88 9.21
C GLN A 274 -4.98 19.09 9.04
N PRO A 275 -6.09 19.49 9.70
CA PRO A 275 -7.39 18.85 9.48
C PRO A 275 -7.85 19.10 8.04
N LEU A 276 -8.33 18.04 7.39
CA LEU A 276 -8.85 18.09 6.02
C LEU A 276 -10.30 18.57 6.00
N VAL A 277 -11.04 18.33 7.08
CA VAL A 277 -12.41 18.82 7.23
C VAL A 277 -12.41 20.13 8.01
N ALA A 278 -12.84 21.21 7.36
CA ALA A 278 -13.20 22.42 8.05
C ALA A 278 -14.48 22.19 8.87
N THR A 279 -14.43 22.44 10.18
CA THR A 279 -15.64 22.42 11.00
C THR A 279 -16.63 23.46 10.47
N PRO A 280 -17.95 23.18 10.45
CA PRO A 280 -18.94 24.13 9.99
C PRO A 280 -18.74 25.48 10.68
N ARG A 281 -18.61 26.55 9.90
CA ARG A 281 -18.47 27.90 10.46
C ARG A 281 -19.65 28.16 11.38
N GLN A 282 -19.36 28.41 12.66
CA GLN A 282 -20.39 28.91 13.57
C GLN A 282 -20.88 30.25 13.03
N ALA A 283 -22.20 30.47 13.06
CA ALA A 283 -22.74 31.75 12.66
C ALA A 283 -22.12 32.85 13.53
N PRO A 284 -21.63 33.96 12.94
CA PRO A 284 -20.96 35.00 13.71
C PRO A 284 -21.95 35.59 14.71
N VAL A 285 -21.74 35.30 15.99
CA VAL A 285 -22.63 35.69 17.10
C VAL A 285 -22.90 37.20 17.07
N GLY A 286 -21.90 38.00 16.72
CA GLY A 286 -22.04 39.45 16.57
C GLY A 286 -23.06 39.87 15.51
N ALA A 287 -23.09 39.22 14.34
CA ALA A 287 -24.07 39.55 13.30
C ALA A 287 -25.50 39.18 13.71
N ILE A 288 -25.67 38.06 14.42
CA ILE A 288 -26.96 37.64 14.97
C ILE A 288 -27.44 38.66 16.02
N LEU A 289 -26.54 39.11 16.91
CA LEU A 289 -26.87 40.12 17.93
C LEU A 289 -27.22 41.47 17.32
N ILE A 290 -26.46 41.94 16.33
CA ILE A 290 -26.77 43.20 15.64
C ILE A 290 -28.12 43.10 14.93
N GLY A 291 -28.37 41.99 14.23
CA GLY A 291 -29.64 41.73 13.55
C GLY A 291 -30.82 41.67 14.51
N SER A 292 -30.66 41.05 15.69
CA SER A 292 -31.74 40.96 16.69
C SER A 292 -32.06 42.31 17.34
N VAL A 293 -31.05 43.14 17.61
CA VAL A 293 -31.24 44.50 18.10
C VAL A 293 -31.95 45.36 17.05
N ALA A 294 -31.51 45.31 15.78
CA ALA A 294 -32.15 46.05 14.70
C ALA A 294 -33.62 45.64 14.52
N TYR A 295 -33.91 44.33 14.57
CA TYR A 295 -35.28 43.82 14.54
C TYR A 295 -36.12 44.34 15.72
N ALA A 296 -35.59 44.32 16.94
CA ALA A 296 -36.30 44.79 18.12
C ALA A 296 -36.69 46.28 18.02
N VAL A 297 -35.78 47.13 17.52
CA VAL A 297 -36.07 48.55 17.28
C VAL A 297 -37.16 48.72 16.22
N LEU A 298 -37.06 48.02 15.09
CA LEU A 298 -38.05 48.08 14.02
C LEU A 298 -39.43 47.56 14.47
N ALA A 299 -39.45 46.50 15.27
CA ALA A 299 -40.68 45.96 15.84
C ALA A 299 -41.35 46.95 16.80
N LEU A 300 -40.58 47.61 17.68
CA LEU A 300 -41.07 48.67 18.56
C LEU A 300 -41.69 49.83 17.77
N ILE A 301 -41.02 50.28 16.71
CA ILE A 301 -41.55 51.33 15.82
C ILE A 301 -42.86 50.88 15.17
N ALA A 302 -42.90 49.67 14.60
CA ALA A 302 -44.09 49.14 13.94
C ALA A 302 -45.28 49.01 14.90
N ILE A 303 -45.05 48.54 16.13
CA ILE A 303 -46.10 48.41 17.17
C ILE A 303 -46.57 49.79 17.63
N SER A 304 -45.65 50.74 17.83
CA SER A 304 -45.99 52.10 18.29
C SER A 304 -46.83 52.89 17.29
N LEU A 305 -46.60 52.68 15.99
CA LEU A 305 -47.31 53.38 14.92
C LEU A 305 -48.57 52.66 14.44
N GLY A 306 -48.57 51.33 14.46
CA GLY A 306 -49.61 50.50 13.85
C GLY A 306 -50.48 49.71 14.82
N GLY A 307 -50.19 49.70 16.13
CA GLY A 307 -50.93 48.93 17.12
C GLY A 307 -50.92 47.42 16.82
N ALA A 308 -52.09 46.77 16.87
CA ALA A 308 -52.24 45.33 16.62
C ALA A 308 -51.79 44.87 15.21
N PRO A 309 -52.11 45.58 14.10
CA PRO A 309 -51.53 45.31 12.79
C PRO A 309 -50.00 45.36 12.75
N GLY A 310 -49.39 46.31 13.47
CA GLY A 310 -47.93 46.44 13.57
C GLY A 310 -47.29 45.25 14.28
N LEU A 311 -47.94 44.73 15.32
CA LEU A 311 -47.54 43.49 15.99
C LEU A 311 -47.58 42.30 15.03
N LEU A 312 -48.68 42.11 14.29
CA LEU A 312 -48.81 41.02 13.32
C LEU A 312 -47.72 41.06 12.23
N ALA A 313 -47.44 42.26 11.69
CA ALA A 313 -46.39 42.45 10.70
C ALA A 313 -45.00 42.08 11.26
N SER A 314 -44.69 42.51 12.49
CA SER A 314 -43.41 42.19 13.13
C SER A 314 -43.21 40.69 13.35
N VAL A 315 -44.26 39.95 13.73
CA VAL A 315 -44.23 38.49 13.89
C VAL A 315 -44.00 37.80 12.55
N ILE A 316 -44.68 38.24 11.49
CA ILE A 316 -44.49 37.68 10.14
C ILE A 316 -43.05 37.90 9.67
N VAL A 317 -42.50 39.11 9.86
CA VAL A 317 -41.11 39.42 9.50
C VAL A 317 -40.13 38.56 10.30
N ALA A 318 -40.35 38.35 11.59
CA ALA A 318 -39.53 37.44 12.40
C ALA A 318 -39.61 36.00 11.89
N ALA A 319 -40.80 35.52 11.54
CA ALA A 319 -40.98 34.17 11.03
C ALA A 319 -40.25 33.96 9.69
N PHE A 320 -40.40 34.89 8.74
CA PHE A 320 -39.73 34.80 7.45
C PHE A 320 -38.21 35.01 7.55
N SER A 321 -37.75 35.99 8.32
CA SER A 321 -36.31 36.22 8.52
C SER A 321 -35.66 35.07 9.31
N GLY A 322 -36.33 34.53 10.33
CA GLY A 322 -35.89 33.37 11.07
C GLY A 322 -35.82 32.11 10.21
N PHE A 323 -36.83 31.86 9.37
CA PHE A 323 -36.80 30.74 8.41
C PHE A 323 -35.71 30.92 7.35
N GLY A 324 -35.55 32.13 6.81
CA GLY A 324 -34.51 32.47 5.85
C GLY A 324 -33.11 32.30 6.44
N ALA A 325 -32.88 32.81 7.66
CA ALA A 325 -31.63 32.66 8.39
C ALA A 325 -31.34 31.19 8.72
N TRP A 326 -32.36 30.43 9.17
CA TRP A 326 -32.21 29.00 9.39
C TRP A 326 -31.81 28.29 8.10
N ARG A 327 -32.47 28.56 6.99
CA ARG A 327 -32.14 27.93 5.70
C ARG A 327 -30.74 28.31 5.19
N ALA A 328 -30.34 29.57 5.38
CA ALA A 328 -29.05 30.09 4.92
C ALA A 328 -27.87 29.64 5.81
N LEU A 329 -28.09 29.50 7.12
CA LEU A 329 -27.06 29.12 8.09
C LEU A 329 -27.06 27.63 8.44
N ARG A 330 -28.05 26.86 7.94
CA ARG A 330 -28.11 25.42 8.14
C ARG A 330 -26.89 24.79 7.46
N PRO A 331 -25.98 24.16 8.22
CA PRO A 331 -24.85 23.50 7.61
C PRO A 331 -25.35 22.30 6.79
N PRO A 332 -24.61 21.85 5.76
CA PRO A 332 -24.97 20.66 5.02
C PRO A 332 -25.13 19.47 5.98
N PRO A 333 -26.03 18.52 5.67
CA PRO A 333 -26.20 17.35 6.52
C PRO A 333 -24.87 16.59 6.61
N PRO A 334 -24.41 16.21 7.83
CA PRO A 334 -23.22 15.39 7.98
C PRO A 334 -23.42 14.00 7.35
N PRO A 335 -22.34 13.29 6.99
CA PRO A 335 -20.94 13.59 7.33
C PRO A 335 -20.30 14.68 6.44
N TYR A 336 -19.37 15.44 7.02
CA TYR A 336 -18.49 16.33 6.26
C TYR A 336 -17.23 15.56 5.87
N VAL A 337 -16.89 15.56 4.59
CA VAL A 337 -15.78 14.78 4.05
C VAL A 337 -14.73 15.72 3.48
N GLY A 338 -13.47 15.48 3.81
CA GLY A 338 -12.31 16.13 3.20
C GLY A 338 -11.34 15.07 2.73
N ALA A 339 -10.62 15.35 1.65
CA ALA A 339 -9.62 14.45 1.12
C ALA A 339 -8.37 15.20 0.69
N VAL A 340 -7.24 14.51 0.81
CA VAL A 340 -5.99 14.93 0.22
C VAL A 340 -5.30 13.73 -0.40
N ALA A 341 -4.70 13.92 -1.55
CA ALA A 341 -3.85 12.94 -2.19
C ALA A 341 -2.44 13.52 -2.35
N LEU A 342 -1.44 12.70 -2.06
CA LEU A 342 -0.05 12.97 -2.34
C LEU A 342 0.41 11.98 -3.39
N ALA A 343 0.91 12.48 -4.51
CA ALA A 343 1.37 11.66 -5.62
C ALA A 343 2.84 11.93 -5.92
N GLN A 344 3.66 10.88 -5.99
CA GLN A 344 5.07 10.97 -6.35
C GLN A 344 5.29 10.47 -7.78
N VAL A 345 5.83 11.36 -8.61
CA VAL A 345 6.04 11.18 -10.04
C VAL A 345 7.46 10.69 -10.33
N GLY A 346 7.55 9.68 -11.20
CA GLY A 346 8.79 9.19 -11.79
C GLY A 346 8.52 8.71 -13.20
N GLY A 347 9.11 9.38 -14.19
CA GLY A 347 8.85 9.09 -15.61
C GLY A 347 7.35 9.26 -15.96
N PRO A 348 6.73 8.31 -16.67
CA PRO A 348 5.33 8.41 -17.09
C PRO A 348 4.31 8.01 -16.01
N LEU A 349 4.77 7.51 -14.84
CA LEU A 349 3.92 6.98 -13.79
C LEU A 349 4.10 7.74 -12.48
N ALA A 350 3.06 7.69 -11.65
CA ALA A 350 3.09 8.19 -10.29
C ALA A 350 2.45 7.18 -9.33
N ILE A 351 2.94 7.13 -8.09
CA ILE A 351 2.24 6.46 -6.99
C ILE A 351 1.45 7.50 -6.21
N MET A 352 0.16 7.26 -6.00
CA MET A 352 -0.71 8.17 -5.28
C MET A 352 -1.18 7.54 -3.98
N HIS A 353 -0.91 8.24 -2.88
CA HIS A 353 -1.40 7.94 -1.54
C HIS A 353 -2.51 8.93 -1.19
N GLU A 354 -3.70 8.42 -0.87
CA GLU A 354 -4.86 9.24 -0.55
C GLU A 354 -5.26 9.04 0.90
N ALA A 355 -5.72 10.12 1.51
CA ALA A 355 -6.34 10.12 2.82
C ALA A 355 -7.68 10.82 2.76
N LEU A 356 -8.64 10.26 3.50
CA LEU A 356 -9.99 10.80 3.67
C LEU A 356 -10.19 11.09 5.14
N GLU A 357 -10.73 12.26 5.45
CA GLU A 357 -11.25 12.58 6.77
C GLU A 357 -12.77 12.74 6.68
N SER A 358 -13.50 12.10 7.58
CA SER A 358 -14.93 12.23 7.70
C SER A 358 -15.30 12.65 9.13
N LEU A 359 -16.05 13.74 9.25
CA LEU A 359 -16.55 14.28 10.51
C LEU A 359 -18.06 14.07 10.62
N THR A 360 -18.50 13.47 11.72
CA THR A 360 -19.93 13.38 12.05
C THR A 360 -20.29 14.25 13.25
N LEU A 361 -21.48 14.87 13.19
CA LEU A 361 -22.04 15.62 14.32
C LEU A 361 -22.77 14.68 15.30
N PRO A 362 -23.80 13.91 14.89
CA PRO A 362 -24.32 12.85 15.74
C PRO A 362 -23.36 11.66 15.79
N ARG A 363 -23.55 10.78 16.78
CA ARG A 363 -22.93 9.45 16.73
C ARG A 363 -23.41 8.73 15.47
N ALA A 364 -22.48 8.21 14.68
CA ALA A 364 -22.79 7.52 13.42
C ALA A 364 -21.75 6.44 13.13
N VAL A 365 -22.10 5.53 12.23
CA VAL A 365 -21.12 4.63 11.59
C VAL A 365 -20.68 5.32 10.31
N LEU A 366 -19.38 5.53 10.16
CA LEU A 366 -18.79 6.16 8.99
C LEU A 366 -18.31 5.09 8.02
N ASP A 367 -18.75 5.17 6.78
CA ASP A 367 -18.37 4.23 5.72
C ASP A 367 -17.24 4.82 4.87
N PHE A 368 -16.24 4.00 4.61
CA PHE A 368 -15.08 4.30 3.79
C PHE A 368 -14.89 3.23 2.71
N PRO A 369 -14.16 3.53 1.62
CA PRO A 369 -13.84 2.53 0.59
C PRO A 369 -13.15 1.29 1.17
N ALA A 370 -13.29 0.16 0.48
CA ALA A 370 -12.57 -1.08 0.81
C ALA A 370 -11.05 -0.85 0.88
N GLY A 371 -10.38 -1.58 1.79
CA GLY A 371 -8.94 -1.46 2.02
C GLY A 371 -8.50 -0.19 2.77
N ALA A 372 -9.44 0.70 3.13
CA ALA A 372 -9.15 1.86 3.96
C ALA A 372 -8.69 1.45 5.37
N ALA A 373 -7.71 2.17 5.90
CA ALA A 373 -7.17 1.92 7.24
C ALA A 373 -7.15 3.20 8.07
N PRO A 374 -7.70 3.20 9.29
CA PRO A 374 -7.59 4.35 10.19
C PRO A 374 -6.15 4.77 10.45
N VAL A 375 -5.86 6.07 10.38
CA VAL A 375 -4.53 6.62 10.71
C VAL A 375 -4.21 6.45 12.19
N ARG A 376 -5.23 6.60 13.05
CA ARG A 376 -5.12 6.38 14.49
C ARG A 376 -5.70 5.01 14.83
N PRO A 377 -5.08 4.24 15.74
CA PRO A 377 -5.64 2.97 16.22
C PRO A 377 -7.02 3.19 16.82
N GLN A 378 -8.03 2.53 16.25
CA GLN A 378 -9.42 2.51 16.73
C GLN A 378 -10.13 1.29 16.16
N ALA A 379 -11.23 0.90 16.79
CA ALA A 379 -12.00 -0.25 16.33
C ALA A 379 -12.68 0.04 14.98
N TYR A 380 -12.66 -0.94 14.09
CA TYR A 380 -13.37 -0.88 12.81
C TYR A 380 -13.70 -2.27 12.30
N SER A 381 -14.68 -2.35 11.41
CA SER A 381 -14.95 -3.57 10.65
C SER A 381 -14.79 -3.31 9.16
N GLY A 382 -14.42 -4.34 8.40
CA GLY A 382 -14.15 -4.21 6.98
C GLY A 382 -14.58 -5.43 6.18
N SER A 383 -14.81 -5.20 4.89
CA SER A 383 -15.13 -6.22 3.91
C SER A 383 -14.54 -5.84 2.55
N ALA A 384 -14.76 -6.69 1.54
CA ALA A 384 -14.40 -6.38 0.16
C ALA A 384 -15.12 -5.13 -0.40
N LEU A 385 -16.20 -4.66 0.23
CA LEU A 385 -17.02 -3.55 -0.27
C LEU A 385 -16.73 -2.23 0.43
N ALA A 386 -16.56 -2.27 1.75
CA ALA A 386 -16.42 -1.07 2.57
C ALA A 386 -15.72 -1.37 3.89
N VAL A 387 -15.18 -0.31 4.47
CA VAL A 387 -14.68 -0.25 5.84
C VAL A 387 -15.60 0.65 6.65
N THR A 388 -16.11 0.14 7.76
CA THR A 388 -17.04 0.87 8.62
C THR A 388 -16.39 1.18 9.97
N VAL A 389 -16.52 2.42 10.40
CA VAL A 389 -15.92 2.90 11.65
C VAL A 389 -17.02 3.48 12.55
N PRO A 390 -17.28 2.89 13.72
CA PRO A 390 -18.20 3.48 14.68
C PRO A 390 -17.57 4.76 15.28
N SER A 391 -18.17 5.92 14.98
CA SER A 391 -17.65 7.22 15.40
C SER A 391 -18.56 7.89 16.44
N PRO A 392 -18.01 8.41 17.57
CA PRO A 392 -18.76 9.24 18.51
C PRO A 392 -19.23 10.55 17.86
N ALA A 393 -20.20 11.20 18.51
CA ALA A 393 -20.59 12.56 18.14
C ALA A 393 -19.38 13.51 18.18
N TRP A 394 -19.29 14.42 17.20
CA TRP A 394 -18.23 15.44 17.08
C TRP A 394 -16.80 14.88 16.98
N ARG A 395 -16.64 13.68 16.41
CA ARG A 395 -15.34 13.09 16.14
C ARG A 395 -15.12 12.91 14.64
N SER A 396 -13.93 13.28 14.19
CA SER A 396 -13.46 12.96 12.85
C SER A 396 -12.69 11.65 12.85
N VAL A 397 -12.81 10.93 11.75
CA VAL A 397 -12.05 9.73 11.45
C VAL A 397 -11.27 10.00 10.18
N THR A 398 -9.94 9.89 10.30
CA THR A 398 -9.04 9.95 9.15
C THR A 398 -8.60 8.54 8.79
N VAL A 399 -8.80 8.16 7.53
CA VAL A 399 -8.35 6.89 6.96
C VAL A 399 -7.37 7.15 5.83
N ARG A 400 -6.45 6.21 5.62
CA ARG A 400 -5.59 6.14 4.43
C ARG A 400 -6.16 5.07 3.51
N LEU A 401 -6.08 5.31 2.21
CA LEU A 401 -6.46 4.36 1.18
C LEU A 401 -5.23 3.57 0.68
N PRO A 402 -5.43 2.35 0.15
CA PRO A 402 -4.37 1.63 -0.55
C PRO A 402 -3.74 2.51 -1.65
N PRO A 403 -2.41 2.59 -1.73
CA PRO A 403 -1.77 3.42 -2.73
C PRO A 403 -1.93 2.82 -4.12
N ARG A 404 -2.09 3.68 -5.12
CA ARG A 404 -2.40 3.25 -6.48
C ARG A 404 -1.50 3.92 -7.50
N ALA A 405 -1.16 3.17 -8.55
CA ALA A 405 -0.48 3.74 -9.71
C ALA A 405 -1.45 4.61 -10.52
N VAL A 406 -0.98 5.78 -10.94
CA VAL A 406 -1.68 6.69 -11.86
C VAL A 406 -0.71 7.20 -12.93
N GLY A 407 -1.24 7.72 -14.04
CA GLY A 407 -0.43 8.43 -15.02
C GLY A 407 0.13 9.73 -14.42
N ALA A 408 1.39 10.03 -14.73
CA ALA A 408 2.01 11.29 -14.30
C ALA A 408 1.40 12.47 -15.09
N PRO A 409 0.88 13.51 -14.42
CA PRO A 409 0.36 14.71 -15.07
C PRO A 409 1.47 15.70 -15.44
N LEU A 410 2.70 15.44 -15.03
CA LEU A 410 3.85 16.31 -15.23
C LEU A 410 5.02 15.50 -15.77
N ALA A 411 5.75 16.09 -16.72
CA ALA A 411 7.00 15.56 -17.21
C ALA A 411 8.15 16.49 -16.80
N VAL A 412 9.19 15.91 -16.20
CA VAL A 412 10.42 16.62 -15.86
C VAL A 412 11.44 16.37 -16.98
N LEU A 413 11.85 17.45 -17.65
CA LEU A 413 12.77 17.46 -18.79
C LEU A 413 14.07 18.18 -18.39
N GLY A 414 14.76 17.62 -17.39
CA GLY A 414 15.96 18.24 -16.81
C GLY A 414 15.61 19.50 -16.02
N ARG A 415 15.84 20.67 -16.61
CA ARG A 415 15.53 21.99 -16.02
C ARG A 415 14.20 22.58 -16.50
N SER A 416 13.49 21.89 -17.36
CA SER A 416 12.16 22.30 -17.82
C SER A 416 11.12 21.33 -17.29
N ILE A 417 9.90 21.83 -17.09
CA ILE A 417 8.75 21.06 -16.65
C ILE A 417 7.61 21.26 -17.64
N ARG A 418 6.87 20.19 -17.90
CA ARG A 418 5.71 20.20 -18.80
C ARG A 418 4.48 19.67 -18.08
N ASN A 419 3.36 20.36 -18.22
CA ASN A 419 2.07 19.86 -17.73
C ASN A 419 1.40 19.02 -18.83
N ASP A 420 1.35 17.71 -18.63
CA ASP A 420 0.73 16.74 -19.54
C ASP A 420 -0.75 16.46 -19.21
N SER A 421 -1.29 17.10 -18.17
CA SER A 421 -2.69 16.93 -17.76
C SER A 421 -3.65 17.88 -18.48
N SER A 422 -4.95 17.59 -18.34
CA SER A 422 -6.04 18.45 -18.83
C SER A 422 -6.38 19.62 -17.91
N VAL A 423 -5.74 19.71 -16.74
CA VAL A 423 -6.01 20.73 -15.72
C VAL A 423 -4.75 21.56 -15.44
N PRO A 424 -4.86 22.83 -15.05
CA PRO A 424 -3.70 23.61 -14.68
C PRO A 424 -3.04 23.03 -13.42
N LEU A 425 -1.72 23.04 -13.39
CA LEU A 425 -0.93 22.84 -12.17
C LEU A 425 -0.70 24.20 -11.53
N THR A 426 -1.18 24.36 -10.30
CA THR A 426 -1.12 25.62 -9.57
C THR A 426 -0.22 25.53 -8.36
N SER A 427 0.22 26.69 -7.85
CA SER A 427 1.11 26.81 -6.70
C SER A 427 2.36 25.94 -6.89
N VAL A 428 3.02 26.09 -8.04
CA VAL A 428 4.22 25.32 -8.35
C VAL A 428 5.39 25.88 -7.55
N TYR A 429 6.08 25.03 -6.81
CA TYR A 429 7.20 25.39 -5.96
C TYR A 429 8.32 24.37 -6.11
N VAL A 430 9.57 24.83 -6.15
CA VAL A 430 10.72 23.93 -6.15
C VAL A 430 11.57 24.20 -4.92
N THR A 431 11.80 23.17 -4.10
CA THR A 431 12.65 23.27 -2.91
C THR A 431 14.07 23.70 -3.32
N GLY A 432 14.63 24.70 -2.63
CA GLY A 432 15.91 25.33 -2.98
C GLY A 432 15.86 26.37 -4.11
N LEU A 433 14.88 26.34 -5.02
CA LEU A 433 14.74 27.32 -6.11
C LEU A 433 13.63 28.37 -5.90
N GLY A 434 12.61 28.06 -5.10
CA GLY A 434 11.51 28.98 -4.79
C GLY A 434 10.27 28.82 -5.66
N ALA A 435 9.33 29.76 -5.51
CA ALA A 435 8.06 29.78 -6.24
C ALA A 435 8.23 29.85 -7.76
N GLN A 436 7.45 29.06 -8.49
CA GLN A 436 7.42 29.01 -9.94
C GLN A 436 6.05 29.50 -10.46
N PRO A 437 5.96 29.95 -11.72
CA PRO A 437 4.68 30.23 -12.35
C PRO A 437 3.80 28.98 -12.43
N ASP A 438 2.48 29.18 -12.34
CA ASP A 438 1.49 28.14 -12.62
C ASP A 438 1.63 27.63 -14.07
N LEU A 439 1.34 26.35 -14.30
CA LEU A 439 1.41 25.72 -15.62
C LEU A 439 0.03 25.38 -16.15
N ALA A 440 -0.36 26.02 -17.24
CA ALA A 440 -1.54 25.65 -18.02
C ALA A 440 -1.37 24.25 -18.66
N PRO A 441 -2.48 23.57 -19.02
CA PRO A 441 -2.44 22.32 -19.77
C PRO A 441 -1.56 22.41 -21.02
N GLY A 442 -0.65 21.45 -21.21
CA GLY A 442 0.28 21.39 -22.35
C GLY A 442 1.44 22.39 -22.29
N GLN A 443 1.49 23.27 -21.31
CA GLN A 443 2.54 24.28 -21.19
C GLN A 443 3.86 23.64 -20.77
N VAL A 444 4.95 24.13 -21.37
CA VAL A 444 6.33 23.88 -20.93
C VAL A 444 6.87 25.15 -20.31
N ALA A 445 7.54 25.04 -19.16
CA ALA A 445 8.20 26.14 -18.49
C ALA A 445 9.59 25.74 -18.03
N ASP A 446 10.55 26.66 -18.12
CA ASP A 446 11.88 26.49 -17.54
C ASP A 446 11.87 26.89 -16.06
N LEU A 447 12.63 26.15 -15.26
CA LEU A 447 12.80 26.44 -13.84
C LEU A 447 13.70 27.66 -13.64
N ILE A 448 13.15 28.67 -12.96
CA ILE A 448 13.81 29.94 -12.68
C ILE A 448 13.96 30.16 -11.16
N PRO A 449 14.97 30.91 -10.71
CA PRO A 449 15.02 31.33 -9.31
C PRO A 449 13.79 32.17 -8.96
N GLY A 450 13.10 31.80 -7.89
CA GLY A 450 11.90 32.45 -7.38
C GLY A 450 12.02 32.79 -5.90
N GLU A 451 10.93 33.29 -5.32
CA GLU A 451 10.88 33.63 -3.90
C GLU A 451 10.87 32.34 -3.06
N VAL A 452 11.89 32.19 -2.20
CA VAL A 452 12.03 31.03 -1.30
C VAL A 452 11.16 31.25 -0.07
N GLY A 453 10.40 30.23 0.32
CA GLY A 453 9.46 30.31 1.45
C GLY A 453 8.06 30.84 1.09
N ALA A 454 7.86 31.30 -0.16
CA ALA A 454 6.56 31.73 -0.66
C ALA A 454 5.77 30.54 -1.26
N TYR A 455 5.15 29.75 -0.40
CA TYR A 455 4.29 28.63 -0.80
C TYR A 455 3.00 28.60 0.03
N PRO A 456 1.90 28.00 -0.47
CA PRO A 456 0.61 27.98 0.22
C PRO A 456 0.65 27.16 1.52
N ASP A 457 -0.31 27.41 2.41
CA ASP A 457 -0.44 26.74 3.72
C ASP A 457 -0.45 25.21 3.62
N LEU A 458 -0.99 24.66 2.53
CA LEU A 458 -1.02 23.24 2.23
C LEU A 458 0.37 22.59 2.23
N TYR A 459 1.42 23.36 1.93
CA TYR A 459 2.79 22.87 1.82
C TYR A 459 3.64 23.12 3.08
N LEU A 460 3.12 23.84 4.09
CA LEU A 460 3.85 24.25 5.29
C LEU A 460 4.54 23.10 6.03
N SER A 461 3.87 21.96 6.13
CA SER A 461 4.42 20.77 6.81
C SER A 461 5.19 19.85 5.85
N LEU A 462 4.96 19.97 4.54
CA LEU A 462 5.53 19.08 3.52
C LEU A 462 6.90 19.57 3.04
N VAL A 463 7.01 20.84 2.63
CA VAL A 463 8.24 21.41 2.04
C VAL A 463 9.47 21.25 2.95
N PRO A 464 9.39 21.45 4.28
CA PRO A 464 10.55 21.25 5.16
C PRO A 464 11.05 19.79 5.23
N ALA A 465 10.22 18.81 4.87
CA ALA A 465 10.57 17.39 4.87
C ALA A 465 11.13 16.92 3.52
N LEU A 466 11.11 17.76 2.49
CA LEU A 466 11.55 17.40 1.14
C LEU A 466 13.01 17.82 0.90
N PRO A 467 13.79 17.00 0.17
CA PRO A 467 15.14 17.39 -0.23
C PRO A 467 15.09 18.55 -1.23
N ASP A 468 16.17 19.32 -1.33
CA ASP A 468 16.32 20.35 -2.36
C ASP A 468 16.21 19.76 -3.76
N GLY A 469 15.58 20.50 -4.68
CA GLY A 469 15.29 20.00 -6.02
C GLY A 469 14.07 19.11 -6.14
N THR A 470 13.16 19.22 -5.18
CA THR A 470 11.83 18.62 -5.26
C THR A 470 10.83 19.65 -5.75
N LEU A 471 10.18 19.37 -6.87
CA LEU A 471 9.01 20.08 -7.35
C LEU A 471 7.78 19.64 -6.56
N VAL A 472 6.99 20.62 -6.14
CA VAL A 472 5.68 20.47 -5.52
C VAL A 472 4.68 21.27 -6.35
N ALA A 473 3.59 20.65 -6.76
CA ALA A 473 2.52 21.31 -7.49
C ALA A 473 1.15 20.78 -7.05
N SER A 474 0.10 21.59 -7.16
CA SER A 474 -1.26 21.16 -6.86
C SER A 474 -2.08 21.10 -8.15
N SER A 475 -2.90 20.06 -8.30
CA SER A 475 -3.94 20.04 -9.34
C SER A 475 -5.31 20.15 -8.69
N GLY A 476 -5.94 21.33 -8.83
CA GLY A 476 -7.37 21.54 -8.54
C GLY A 476 -7.77 21.32 -7.08
N CYS A 477 -7.70 22.38 -6.27
CA CYS A 477 -8.50 22.49 -5.05
C CYS A 477 -9.84 23.17 -5.40
N VAL A 478 -10.68 22.53 -6.22
CA VAL A 478 -11.97 23.10 -6.62
C VAL A 478 -13.02 22.75 -5.57
N GLY A 479 -13.55 23.75 -4.86
CA GLY A 479 -14.74 23.57 -4.02
C GLY A 479 -14.56 22.68 -2.78
N ASP A 480 -13.46 22.87 -2.06
CA ASP A 480 -13.27 22.45 -0.65
C ASP A 480 -13.10 20.97 -0.29
N GLN A 481 -12.89 20.00 -1.19
CA GLN A 481 -12.84 18.60 -0.69
C GLN A 481 -11.82 17.60 -1.27
N ARG A 482 -11.11 17.85 -2.37
CA ARG A 482 -10.07 16.90 -2.87
C ARG A 482 -8.90 17.62 -3.55
N CYS A 483 -7.83 17.89 -2.82
CA CYS A 483 -6.60 18.43 -3.40
C CYS A 483 -5.62 17.28 -3.71
N VAL A 484 -4.97 17.33 -4.88
CA VAL A 484 -3.87 16.41 -5.21
C VAL A 484 -2.57 17.21 -5.27
N VAL A 485 -1.62 16.84 -4.43
CA VAL A 485 -0.26 17.39 -4.38
C VAL A 485 0.67 16.43 -5.12
N TRP A 486 1.34 16.94 -6.14
CA TRP A 486 2.27 16.23 -7.00
C TRP A 486 3.71 16.56 -6.59
N LEU A 487 4.51 15.52 -6.42
CA LEU A 487 5.92 15.59 -6.09
C LEU A 487 6.76 15.00 -7.21
N ALA A 488 7.85 15.67 -7.59
CA ALA A 488 8.80 15.16 -8.56
C ALA A 488 10.21 15.65 -8.26
N THR A 489 11.23 14.82 -8.48
CA THR A 489 12.62 15.29 -8.47
C THR A 489 12.94 16.03 -9.77
N VAL A 490 13.50 17.22 -9.65
CA VAL A 490 13.99 18.03 -10.78
C VAL A 490 15.51 18.16 -10.72
N GLY A 491 16.15 18.23 -11.89
CA GLY A 491 17.59 18.43 -11.95
C GLY A 491 17.95 19.86 -11.54
N THR A 492 18.42 20.06 -10.31
CA THR A 492 18.80 21.39 -9.80
C THR A 492 20.16 21.87 -10.27
N GLY A 493 20.63 21.51 -11.46
CA GLY A 493 21.85 22.11 -12.06
C GLY A 493 23.17 21.93 -11.27
N ALA A 494 23.17 21.39 -10.06
CA ALA A 494 24.30 20.71 -9.47
C ALA A 494 24.33 19.34 -10.12
N ALA A 495 25.24 19.15 -11.08
CA ALA A 495 25.49 17.83 -11.63
C ALA A 495 25.64 16.85 -10.45
N PRO A 496 24.95 15.70 -10.43
CA PRO A 496 25.47 14.61 -9.64
C PRO A 496 26.85 14.37 -10.23
N GLU A 497 27.90 14.61 -9.44
CA GLU A 497 29.24 14.22 -9.83
C GLU A 497 29.15 12.79 -10.37
N ALA A 498 29.77 12.56 -11.52
CA ALA A 498 29.92 11.26 -12.14
C ALA A 498 30.73 10.27 -11.26
N GLY A 499 30.78 10.48 -9.94
CA GLY A 499 31.53 9.72 -8.96
C GLY A 499 30.83 8.47 -8.43
N THR A 500 29.53 8.26 -8.64
CA THR A 500 28.87 7.03 -8.14
C THR A 500 29.04 5.82 -9.05
N ALA A 501 29.34 6.00 -10.34
CA ALA A 501 29.71 4.89 -11.22
C ALA A 501 31.17 4.45 -11.00
N GLU A 502 32.06 5.37 -10.64
CA GLU A 502 33.49 5.09 -10.43
C GLU A 502 33.81 4.69 -8.97
N ALA A 503 33.01 5.14 -7.99
CA ALA A 503 33.14 4.73 -6.59
C ALA A 503 32.66 3.29 -6.33
N LEU A 504 31.82 2.71 -7.19
CA LEU A 504 31.52 1.26 -7.14
C LEU A 504 32.63 0.41 -7.78
N ALA A 505 33.52 0.99 -8.59
CA ALA A 505 34.60 0.27 -9.28
C ALA A 505 35.92 0.19 -8.48
N THR A 506 36.04 0.92 -7.37
CA THR A 506 37.29 1.01 -6.59
C THR A 506 37.07 0.79 -5.09
N ALA A 507 36.49 -0.36 -4.71
CA ALA A 507 36.72 -0.91 -3.38
C ALA A 507 38.12 -1.54 -3.33
N PRO A 508 38.93 -1.33 -2.27
CA PRO A 508 40.30 -1.81 -2.21
C PRO A 508 40.32 -3.34 -2.20
N ARG A 509 41.01 -3.92 -3.19
CA ARG A 509 41.50 -5.31 -3.12
C ARG A 509 42.45 -5.41 -1.93
N GLY A 510 41.93 -5.79 -0.77
CA GLY A 510 42.73 -6.26 0.35
C GLY A 510 43.47 -7.51 -0.10
N SER A 511 44.76 -7.35 -0.42
CA SER A 511 45.67 -8.43 -0.72
C SER A 511 45.81 -9.35 0.49
N GLY A 512 45.75 -10.65 0.22
CA GLY A 512 45.89 -11.68 1.23
C GLY A 512 47.23 -11.62 1.95
N ARG A 513 47.20 -11.98 3.24
CA ARG A 513 48.36 -12.50 3.94
C ARG A 513 47.99 -13.85 4.52
N GLU A 514 48.66 -14.86 3.98
CA GLU A 514 48.60 -16.28 4.35
C GLU A 514 48.98 -16.56 5.82
N PRO A 515 48.62 -17.75 6.33
CA PRO A 515 48.86 -18.15 7.70
C PRO A 515 50.28 -18.68 7.89
N GLY A 516 50.86 -18.42 9.07
CA GLY A 516 52.11 -19.03 9.51
C GLY A 516 52.29 -18.91 11.01
N SER A 517 51.88 -19.95 11.74
CA SER A 517 52.45 -20.31 13.06
C SER A 517 53.81 -20.99 12.82
N PRO A 518 54.73 -21.03 13.79
CA PRO A 518 54.53 -21.49 15.17
C PRO A 518 54.28 -20.40 16.20
#